data_AF-A0A2K8WXS0-F1
#
_entry.id   AF-A0A2K8WXS0-F1
#
_cell.length_a   1.000
_cell.length_b   1.000
_cell.length_c   1.000
_cell.angle_alpha   90.00
_cell.angle_beta   90.00
_cell.angle_gamma   90.00
#
_symmetry.space_group_name_H-M   'P 1'
#
loop_
_entity.id
_entity.type
_entity.pdbx_description
1 polymer ?
#
loop_
_entity_poly.entity_id
_entity_poly.type
_entity_poly.pdbx_seq_one_letter_code
_entity_poly.pdbx_strand_id
1 'polypeptide(L)'
;MSIDYIGDLNGDGFEDIVVGTFTDDDGGLDTGVVYILFRDANSAVINATKISKIRGAFIRVLDNDDRFGGAVSFLGDLNDDGFTEIAVSADYDGDAGYSHGTVLVLSLNSDGTLNSHSKINDTQRGFNEGIVSDATFGTDIENIGDLNGDDWAVGFIRDSDWGARRGVVWILCMNTNLTVNSEQKISDTKVSFSAV
;
A
#
# COMPACT_ATOMS: atom_id res chain seq x y z
N MET A 1 4.90 0.05 11.57
CA MET A 1 5.89 -0.82 10.94
C MET A 1 5.12 -2.04 10.51
N SER A 2 5.26 -2.41 9.24
CA SER A 2 4.61 -3.57 8.64
C SER A 2 5.64 -4.42 7.89
N ILE A 3 5.34 -5.70 7.68
CA ILE A 3 6.23 -6.67 7.05
C ILE A 3 5.41 -7.66 6.22
N ASP A 4 5.91 -8.03 5.04
CA ASP A 4 5.31 -9.06 4.20
C ASP A 4 6.38 -9.79 3.36
N TYR A 5 6.05 -10.98 2.85
CA TYR A 5 6.85 -11.69 1.85
C TYR A 5 6.48 -11.20 0.45
N ILE A 6 7.48 -11.02 -0.43
CA ILE A 6 7.25 -10.49 -1.79
C ILE A 6 7.66 -11.47 -2.90
N GLY A 7 7.72 -12.76 -2.58
CA GLY A 7 8.25 -13.78 -3.47
C GLY A 7 9.76 -13.65 -3.69
N ASP A 8 10.27 -14.35 -4.70
CA ASP A 8 11.69 -14.29 -5.12
C ASP A 8 11.87 -13.13 -6.13
N LEU A 9 12.16 -11.94 -5.62
CA LEU A 9 12.23 -10.72 -6.43
C LEU A 9 13.50 -10.70 -7.29
N ASN A 10 14.61 -11.24 -6.78
CA ASN A 10 15.91 -11.21 -7.45
C ASN A 10 16.20 -12.45 -8.32
N GLY A 11 15.37 -13.50 -8.25
CA GLY A 11 15.50 -14.73 -9.02
C GLY A 11 16.57 -15.69 -8.48
N ASP A 12 16.91 -15.62 -7.19
CA ASP A 12 17.92 -16.48 -6.56
C ASP A 12 17.36 -17.78 -5.96
N GLY A 13 16.03 -17.95 -6.00
CA GLY A 13 15.31 -19.10 -5.52
C GLY A 13 14.85 -19.00 -4.06
N PHE A 14 15.02 -17.84 -3.40
CA PHE A 14 14.59 -17.60 -2.03
C PHE A 14 13.59 -16.45 -1.94
N GLU A 15 12.63 -16.57 -1.01
CA GLU A 15 11.66 -15.49 -0.80
C GLU A 15 12.30 -14.29 -0.11
N ASP A 16 12.05 -13.13 -0.68
CA ASP A 16 12.42 -11.81 -0.21
C ASP A 16 11.31 -11.18 0.64
N ILE A 17 11.67 -10.13 1.37
CA ILE A 17 10.79 -9.48 2.36
C ILE A 17 10.69 -7.99 2.07
N VAL A 18 9.50 -7.43 2.24
CA VAL A 18 9.29 -5.99 2.35
C VAL A 18 9.04 -5.59 3.80
N VAL A 19 9.64 -4.47 4.24
CA VAL A 19 9.42 -3.91 5.59
C VAL A 19 9.15 -2.41 5.49
N GLY A 20 7.98 -1.97 5.97
CA GLY A 20 7.62 -0.56 6.06
C GLY A 20 7.98 0.06 7.40
N THR A 21 8.59 1.25 7.39
CA THR A 21 8.98 1.99 8.60
C THR A 21 8.52 3.45 8.51
N PHE A 22 7.30 3.69 8.98
CA PHE A 22 6.58 4.94 8.79
C PHE A 22 7.10 6.18 9.57
N THR A 23 8.01 6.01 10.52
CA THR A 23 8.63 7.13 11.28
C THR A 23 10.13 7.30 10.95
N ASP A 24 10.59 6.77 9.81
CA ASP A 24 11.96 7.00 9.34
C ASP A 24 12.02 8.39 8.69
N ASP A 25 13.03 9.18 9.08
CA ASP A 25 13.18 10.58 8.69
C ASP A 25 13.99 10.79 7.39
N ASP A 26 14.26 9.73 6.62
CA ASP A 26 15.06 9.79 5.40
C ASP A 26 14.32 10.54 4.26
N GLY A 27 14.53 11.85 4.23
CA GLY A 27 13.94 12.76 3.25
C GLY A 27 12.96 13.78 3.85
N GLY A 28 12.69 13.71 5.15
CA GLY A 28 11.79 14.62 5.87
C GLY A 28 11.32 14.01 7.20
N LEU A 29 10.75 14.82 8.10
CA LEU A 29 10.22 14.33 9.39
C LEU A 29 9.07 13.35 9.14
N ASP A 30 9.12 12.16 9.76
CA ASP A 30 8.10 11.11 9.69
C ASP A 30 7.58 10.85 8.26
N THR A 31 8.45 11.05 7.26
CA THR A 31 8.08 10.83 5.85
C THR A 31 7.92 9.34 5.57
N GLY A 32 8.69 8.50 6.27
CA GLY A 32 8.61 7.06 6.19
C GLY A 32 9.40 6.46 5.03
N VAL A 33 9.75 5.18 5.14
CA VAL A 33 10.48 4.41 4.12
C VAL A 33 10.00 2.96 4.03
N VAL A 34 10.39 2.28 2.96
CA VAL A 34 10.27 0.84 2.81
C VAL A 34 11.66 0.24 2.55
N TYR A 35 11.92 -0.93 3.13
CA TYR A 35 13.10 -1.75 2.85
C TYR A 35 12.68 -3.03 2.12
N ILE A 36 13.42 -3.38 1.08
CA ILE A 36 13.41 -4.70 0.45
C ILE A 36 14.61 -5.46 0.99
N LEU A 37 14.38 -6.62 1.59
CA LEU A 37 15.41 -7.45 2.22
C LEU A 37 15.54 -8.76 1.45
N PHE A 38 16.74 -9.01 0.94
CA PHE A 38 17.08 -10.22 0.21
C PHE A 38 17.64 -11.28 1.15
N ARG A 39 17.18 -12.53 1.03
CA ARG A 39 17.58 -13.62 1.92
C ARG A 39 18.30 -14.74 1.21
N ASP A 40 19.13 -15.46 1.96
CA ASP A 40 19.73 -16.70 1.48
C ASP A 40 18.94 -17.95 1.92
N ALA A 41 19.44 -19.13 1.51
CA ALA A 41 18.92 -20.44 1.90
C ALA A 41 18.82 -20.68 3.42
N ASN A 42 19.56 -19.93 4.23
CA ASN A 42 19.57 -20.02 5.68
C ASN A 42 18.67 -18.96 6.32
N SER A 43 17.84 -18.26 5.53
CA SER A 43 17.00 -17.14 5.94
C SER A 43 17.79 -15.95 6.49
N ALA A 44 19.09 -15.84 6.19
CA ALA A 44 19.89 -14.68 6.57
C ALA A 44 19.66 -13.56 5.56
N VAL A 45 19.47 -12.33 6.05
CA VAL A 45 19.43 -11.14 5.19
C VAL A 45 20.83 -10.88 4.64
N ILE A 46 20.99 -10.99 3.33
CA ILE A 46 22.29 -10.85 2.63
C ILE A 46 22.42 -9.51 1.90
N ASN A 47 21.30 -8.86 1.57
CA ASN A 47 21.28 -7.54 0.95
C ASN A 47 20.00 -6.79 1.34
N ALA A 48 20.02 -5.47 1.24
CA ALA A 48 18.85 -4.64 1.49
C ALA A 48 18.83 -3.39 0.60
N THR A 49 17.66 -3.07 0.06
CA THR A 49 17.42 -1.85 -0.72
C THR A 49 16.42 -0.96 0.01
N LYS A 50 16.75 0.31 0.19
CA LYS A 50 15.86 1.31 0.82
C LYS A 50 15.16 2.13 -0.26
N ILE A 51 13.84 2.20 -0.18
CA ILE A 51 12.98 3.10 -0.95
C ILE A 51 12.45 4.18 0.00
N SER A 52 12.78 5.43 -0.28
CA SER A 52 12.39 6.59 0.54
C SER A 52 12.06 7.80 -0.33
N LYS A 53 11.65 8.93 0.28
CA LYS A 53 11.40 10.18 -0.45
C LYS A 53 12.55 10.56 -1.39
N ILE A 54 13.78 10.40 -0.95
CA ILE A 54 15.00 10.79 -1.69
C ILE A 54 15.65 9.65 -2.47
N ARG A 55 15.23 8.39 -2.27
CA ARG A 55 15.79 7.20 -2.96
C ARG A 55 14.78 6.43 -3.82
N GLY A 56 13.51 6.84 -3.83
CA GLY A 56 12.42 6.28 -4.63
C GLY A 56 11.76 7.29 -5.57
N ALA A 57 12.46 8.37 -5.95
CA ALA A 57 11.93 9.43 -6.81
C ALA A 57 10.60 10.08 -6.33
N PHE A 58 10.33 10.02 -5.02
CA PHE A 58 9.09 10.54 -4.41
C PHE A 58 9.20 12.00 -3.92
N ILE A 59 10.18 12.78 -4.39
CA ILE A 59 10.44 14.17 -3.93
C ILE A 59 9.21 15.08 -4.04
N ARG A 60 8.29 14.79 -4.97
CA ARG A 60 7.04 15.53 -5.21
C ARG A 60 5.78 14.69 -4.95
N VAL A 61 5.94 13.58 -4.22
CA VAL A 61 4.90 12.57 -4.01
C VAL A 61 4.66 12.34 -2.52
N LEU A 62 5.72 12.41 -1.72
CA LEU A 62 5.68 12.29 -0.26
C LEU A 62 6.14 13.61 0.38
N ASP A 63 5.51 14.00 1.47
CA ASP A 63 5.78 15.13 2.33
C ASP A 63 6.06 14.71 3.79
N ASN A 64 6.41 15.68 4.63
CA ASN A 64 6.61 15.41 6.06
C ASN A 64 5.30 14.90 6.67
N ASP A 65 5.43 13.98 7.62
CA ASP A 65 4.34 13.33 8.33
C ASP A 65 3.47 12.39 7.48
N ASP A 66 3.76 12.15 6.20
CA ASP A 66 2.96 11.25 5.35
C ASP A 66 2.98 9.78 5.77
N ARG A 67 4.02 9.38 6.54
CA ARG A 67 4.12 8.03 7.14
C ARG A 67 4.12 6.89 6.13
N PHE A 68 4.85 7.06 5.04
CA PHE A 68 5.04 6.01 4.04
C PHE A 68 5.63 4.72 4.63
N GLY A 69 5.07 3.57 4.26
CA GLY A 69 5.39 2.28 4.89
C GLY A 69 4.61 2.02 6.17
N GLY A 70 3.43 2.63 6.34
CA GLY A 70 2.49 2.35 7.43
C GLY A 70 2.03 0.89 7.40
N ALA A 71 1.57 0.46 6.24
CA ALA A 71 1.20 -0.89 5.84
C ALA A 71 1.87 -1.23 4.50
N VAL A 72 2.14 -2.52 4.29
CA VAL A 72 2.72 -3.07 3.05
C VAL A 72 1.99 -4.38 2.73
N SER A 73 1.83 -4.69 1.44
CA SER A 73 1.29 -5.97 1.00
C SER A 73 1.83 -6.35 -0.39
N PHE A 74 2.14 -7.62 -0.58
CA PHE A 74 2.58 -8.17 -1.86
C PHE A 74 1.41 -8.35 -2.83
N LEU A 75 1.55 -7.82 -4.06
CA LEU A 75 0.51 -7.91 -5.08
C LEU A 75 0.85 -8.88 -6.22
N GLY A 76 2.10 -9.34 -6.32
CA GLY A 76 2.58 -10.11 -7.46
C GLY A 76 2.83 -9.21 -8.68
N ASP A 77 2.96 -9.80 -9.86
CA ASP A 77 2.94 -9.06 -11.14
C ASP A 77 1.48 -8.80 -11.50
N LEU A 78 0.96 -7.67 -11.02
CA LEU A 78 -0.46 -7.33 -11.04
C LEU A 78 -0.92 -6.88 -12.43
N ASN A 79 0.00 -6.39 -13.27
CA ASN A 79 -0.30 -5.86 -14.59
C ASN A 79 0.32 -6.67 -15.75
N ASP A 80 0.88 -7.85 -15.46
CA ASP A 80 1.54 -8.73 -16.42
C ASP A 80 2.68 -8.03 -17.20
N ASP A 81 3.39 -7.09 -16.57
CA ASP A 81 4.49 -6.34 -17.21
C ASP A 81 5.89 -6.91 -16.89
N GLY A 82 5.94 -7.93 -16.04
CA GLY A 82 7.15 -8.61 -15.62
C GLY A 82 7.86 -7.97 -14.42
N PHE A 83 7.31 -6.91 -13.83
CA PHE A 83 7.74 -6.36 -12.56
C PHE A 83 6.85 -6.88 -11.43
N THR A 84 7.39 -6.84 -10.21
CA THR A 84 6.63 -7.19 -9.02
C THR A 84 6.02 -5.94 -8.41
N GLU A 85 4.71 -5.96 -8.19
CA GLU A 85 3.98 -4.93 -7.48
C GLU A 85 3.87 -5.22 -5.98
N ILE A 86 3.99 -4.14 -5.21
CA ILE A 86 3.61 -4.08 -3.81
C ILE A 86 2.68 -2.89 -3.57
N ALA A 87 1.74 -3.02 -2.66
CA ALA A 87 1.01 -1.89 -2.11
C ALA A 87 1.72 -1.38 -0.86
N VAL A 88 1.82 -0.05 -0.72
CA VAL A 88 2.42 0.62 0.42
C VAL A 88 1.57 1.82 0.81
N SER A 89 1.18 1.93 2.07
CA SER A 89 0.45 3.12 2.52
C SER A 89 1.34 4.26 2.96
N ALA A 90 0.83 5.46 2.76
CA ALA A 90 1.20 6.68 3.48
C ALA A 90 -0.09 7.18 4.14
N ASP A 91 -0.37 6.66 5.33
CA ASP A 91 -1.68 6.80 5.99
C ASP A 91 -1.97 8.24 6.44
N TYR A 92 -0.96 9.10 6.57
CA TYR A 92 -1.15 10.50 6.96
C TYR A 92 -1.04 11.49 5.80
N ASP A 93 -0.92 10.99 4.57
CA ASP A 93 -0.89 11.80 3.35
C ASP A 93 -2.06 12.80 3.29
N GLY A 94 -1.71 14.05 3.03
CA GLY A 94 -2.61 15.20 3.07
C GLY A 94 -3.15 15.66 1.71
N ASP A 95 -2.72 15.05 0.60
CA ASP A 95 -2.99 15.56 -0.75
C ASP A 95 -4.48 15.54 -1.11
N ALA A 96 -5.23 14.60 -0.54
CA ALA A 96 -6.66 14.42 -0.77
C ALA A 96 -7.55 15.01 0.35
N GLY A 97 -6.95 15.70 1.32
CA GLY A 97 -7.62 16.18 2.54
C GLY A 97 -6.76 15.91 3.78
N TYR A 98 -7.00 16.62 4.89
CA TYR A 98 -6.14 16.54 6.08
C TYR A 98 -6.07 15.12 6.65
N SER A 99 -4.95 14.42 6.41
CA SER A 99 -4.70 13.03 6.81
C SER A 99 -5.72 12.03 6.26
N HIS A 100 -6.15 12.23 5.00
CA HIS A 100 -7.03 11.28 4.31
C HIS A 100 -6.29 10.01 3.87
N GLY A 101 -4.96 10.04 3.81
CA GLY A 101 -4.13 8.88 3.50
C GLY A 101 -4.15 8.50 2.02
N THR A 102 -3.15 7.71 1.64
CA THR A 102 -2.99 7.21 0.27
C THR A 102 -2.40 5.80 0.30
N VAL A 103 -2.67 5.03 -0.75
CA VAL A 103 -1.91 3.83 -1.07
C VAL A 103 -1.13 4.07 -2.35
N LEU A 104 0.16 3.77 -2.32
CA LEU A 104 1.00 3.69 -3.51
C LEU A 104 1.17 2.23 -3.91
N VAL A 105 0.86 1.92 -5.17
CA VAL A 105 1.28 0.66 -5.81
C VAL A 105 2.64 0.91 -6.44
N LEU A 106 3.63 0.12 -6.07
CA LEU A 106 5.02 0.26 -6.49
C LEU A 106 5.42 -0.95 -7.32
N SER A 107 5.86 -0.72 -8.56
CA SER A 107 6.53 -1.75 -9.36
C SER A 107 8.02 -1.75 -9.03
N LEU A 108 8.57 -2.91 -8.70
CA LEU A 108 9.95 -3.09 -8.25
C LEU A 108 10.83 -3.70 -9.33
N ASN A 109 12.06 -3.20 -9.46
CA ASN A 109 13.12 -3.91 -10.17
C ASN A 109 13.62 -5.11 -9.32
N SER A 110 14.30 -6.06 -9.96
CA SER A 110 14.83 -7.26 -9.28
C SER A 110 15.90 -6.96 -8.22
N ASP A 111 16.50 -5.77 -8.24
CA ASP A 111 17.42 -5.29 -7.19
C ASP A 111 16.71 -4.57 -6.03
N GLY A 112 15.37 -4.55 -6.03
CA GLY A 112 14.54 -3.91 -5.01
C GLY A 112 14.44 -2.40 -5.15
N THR A 113 15.01 -1.80 -6.21
CA THR A 113 14.82 -0.38 -6.49
C THR A 113 13.45 -0.13 -7.13
N LEU A 114 12.92 1.08 -6.97
CA LEU A 114 11.65 1.45 -7.56
C LEU A 114 11.77 1.56 -9.09
N ASN A 115 10.90 0.86 -9.82
CA ASN A 115 10.73 1.02 -11.26
C ASN A 115 9.72 2.12 -11.57
N SER A 116 8.50 1.97 -11.06
CA SER A 116 7.39 2.90 -11.27
C SER A 116 6.44 2.90 -10.07
N HIS A 117 5.53 3.87 -10.01
CA HIS A 117 4.50 3.91 -8.97
C HIS A 117 3.18 4.48 -9.48
N SER A 118 2.09 4.05 -8.84
CA SER A 118 0.74 4.61 -9.00
C SER A 118 0.21 5.03 -7.63
N LYS A 119 -0.17 6.31 -7.48
CA LYS A 119 -0.79 6.85 -6.26
C LYS A 119 -2.31 6.69 -6.35
N ILE A 120 -2.91 6.12 -5.31
CA ILE A 120 -4.35 5.89 -5.16
C ILE A 120 -4.81 6.61 -3.88
N ASN A 121 -5.75 7.52 -4.02
CA ASN A 121 -6.42 8.20 -2.90
C ASN A 121 -7.83 8.64 -3.32
N ASP A 122 -8.51 9.37 -2.43
CA ASP A 122 -9.87 9.85 -2.65
C ASP A 122 -10.04 10.69 -3.93
N THR A 123 -9.06 11.54 -4.22
CA THR A 123 -9.13 12.49 -5.35
C THR A 123 -8.45 11.96 -6.61
N GLN A 124 -7.77 10.82 -6.53
CA GLN A 124 -6.97 10.23 -7.59
C GLN A 124 -7.20 8.71 -7.66
N ARG A 125 -7.81 8.27 -8.77
CA ARG A 125 -7.77 6.87 -9.24
C ARG A 125 -8.36 5.82 -8.28
N GLY A 126 -9.21 6.21 -7.33
CA GLY A 126 -9.57 5.31 -6.23
C GLY A 126 -11.06 5.13 -5.90
N PHE A 127 -11.86 6.20 -5.88
CA PHE A 127 -13.16 6.14 -5.23
C PHE A 127 -14.23 6.98 -5.96
N ASN A 128 -15.37 6.36 -6.27
CA ASN A 128 -16.52 7.07 -6.85
C ASN A 128 -17.38 7.76 -5.79
N GLU A 129 -17.34 7.27 -4.54
CA GLU A 129 -18.21 7.75 -3.46
C GLU A 129 -17.56 8.76 -2.50
N GLY A 130 -16.28 9.08 -2.69
CA GLY A 130 -15.56 9.98 -1.80
C GLY A 130 -15.17 9.33 -0.47
N ILE A 131 -14.14 9.84 0.19
CA ILE A 131 -13.73 9.47 1.55
C ILE A 131 -14.22 10.58 2.50
N VAL A 132 -14.94 10.22 3.57
CA VAL A 132 -15.42 11.19 4.57
C VAL A 132 -14.25 11.86 5.31
N SER A 133 -14.40 13.13 5.70
CA SER A 133 -13.32 14.05 6.12
C SER A 133 -12.42 13.62 7.28
N ASP A 134 -12.81 12.59 8.02
CA ASP A 134 -12.10 12.13 9.21
C ASP A 134 -11.53 10.71 9.02
N ALA A 135 -11.76 10.09 7.85
CA ALA A 135 -11.28 8.76 7.52
C ALA A 135 -9.82 8.78 7.06
N THR A 136 -9.10 7.74 7.43
CA THR A 136 -7.70 7.54 7.06
C THR A 136 -7.62 6.29 6.18
N PHE A 137 -7.38 6.48 4.89
CA PHE A 137 -7.22 5.42 3.89
C PHE A 137 -5.85 4.75 3.99
N GLY A 138 -5.76 3.45 3.69
CA GLY A 138 -4.49 2.73 3.64
C GLY A 138 -3.92 2.37 5.02
N THR A 139 -4.71 2.46 6.08
CA THR A 139 -4.24 2.12 7.43
C THR A 139 -3.84 0.66 7.61
N ASP A 140 -4.43 -0.23 6.80
CA ASP A 140 -4.04 -1.62 6.65
C ASP A 140 -4.27 -2.03 5.19
N ILE A 141 -3.50 -3.00 4.69
CA ILE A 141 -3.59 -3.46 3.31
C ILE A 141 -3.33 -4.97 3.31
N GLU A 142 -4.18 -5.73 2.63
CA GLU A 142 -4.02 -7.17 2.50
C GLU A 142 -4.38 -7.60 1.07
N ASN A 143 -3.51 -8.39 0.45
CA ASN A 143 -3.86 -9.13 -0.75
C ASN A 143 -4.78 -10.30 -0.36
N ILE A 144 -6.05 -10.24 -0.78
CA ILE A 144 -7.05 -11.26 -0.43
C ILE A 144 -7.08 -12.42 -1.44
N GLY A 145 -6.10 -12.45 -2.33
CA GLY A 145 -6.07 -13.32 -3.49
C GLY A 145 -7.03 -12.88 -4.58
N ASP A 146 -6.86 -13.54 -5.72
CA ASP A 146 -7.65 -13.33 -6.92
C ASP A 146 -9.11 -13.84 -6.74
N LEU A 147 -10.07 -12.92 -6.76
CA LEU A 147 -11.49 -13.21 -7.00
C LEU A 147 -11.88 -12.97 -8.48
N ASN A 148 -11.12 -12.17 -9.23
CA ASN A 148 -11.30 -11.84 -10.65
C ASN A 148 -10.02 -11.53 -11.48
N GLY A 149 -8.84 -11.53 -10.88
CA GLY A 149 -7.53 -11.32 -11.53
C GLY A 149 -6.65 -10.28 -10.87
N ASP A 150 -7.21 -9.42 -10.00
CA ASP A 150 -6.51 -8.20 -9.56
C ASP A 150 -6.99 -7.60 -8.22
N ASP A 151 -7.57 -8.43 -7.35
CA ASP A 151 -8.24 -7.99 -6.12
C ASP A 151 -7.33 -7.88 -4.89
N TRP A 152 -7.56 -6.84 -4.09
CA TRP A 152 -6.93 -6.64 -2.78
C TRP A 152 -7.85 -5.86 -1.85
N ALA A 153 -7.70 -6.06 -0.54
CA ALA A 153 -8.46 -5.35 0.48
C ALA A 153 -7.63 -4.23 1.11
N VAL A 154 -8.27 -3.09 1.32
CA VAL A 154 -7.68 -1.93 2.00
C VAL A 154 -8.55 -1.51 3.18
N GLY A 155 -7.92 -1.46 4.34
CA GLY A 155 -8.52 -1.01 5.59
C GLY A 155 -8.49 0.51 5.75
N PHE A 156 -9.59 1.03 6.32
CA PHE A 156 -9.72 2.43 6.71
C PHE A 156 -9.95 2.51 8.22
N ILE A 157 -9.04 3.13 8.96
CA ILE A 157 -9.31 3.54 10.34
C ILE A 157 -9.95 4.93 10.27
N ARG A 158 -10.86 5.20 11.20
CA ARG A 158 -11.54 6.51 11.38
C ARG A 158 -12.60 6.90 10.35
N ASP A 159 -12.94 6.04 9.39
CA ASP A 159 -14.16 6.25 8.59
C ASP A 159 -15.35 6.38 9.54
N SER A 160 -16.01 7.52 9.40
CA SER A 160 -17.04 8.01 10.30
C SER A 160 -18.44 7.70 9.80
N ASP A 161 -18.60 6.76 8.85
CA ASP A 161 -19.88 6.16 8.46
C ASP A 161 -20.75 5.89 9.71
N TRP A 162 -21.62 6.86 9.98
CA TRP A 162 -22.57 6.96 11.10
C TRP A 162 -22.05 6.73 12.53
N GLY A 163 -20.79 7.08 12.79
CA GLY A 163 -20.27 7.19 14.15
C GLY A 163 -18.77 7.44 14.18
N ALA A 164 -18.29 8.21 15.16
CA ALA A 164 -16.87 8.53 15.25
C ALA A 164 -16.03 7.25 15.31
N ARG A 165 -15.22 7.03 14.27
CA ARG A 165 -14.15 6.01 14.21
C ARG A 165 -14.61 4.55 14.17
N ARG A 166 -15.68 4.24 13.43
CA ARG A 166 -16.14 2.85 13.27
C ARG A 166 -15.32 2.04 12.28
N GLY A 167 -14.64 2.70 11.35
CA GLY A 167 -13.76 2.03 10.38
C GLY A 167 -14.53 1.26 9.34
N VAL A 168 -13.93 1.09 8.17
CA VAL A 168 -14.52 0.35 7.04
C VAL A 168 -13.41 -0.43 6.33
N VAL A 169 -13.80 -1.47 5.61
CA VAL A 169 -12.89 -2.19 4.71
C VAL A 169 -13.42 -1.98 3.30
N TRP A 170 -12.53 -1.69 2.36
CA TRP A 170 -12.86 -1.68 0.95
C TRP A 170 -12.12 -2.81 0.26
N ILE A 171 -12.83 -3.53 -0.60
CA ILE A 171 -12.21 -4.41 -1.58
C ILE A 171 -12.04 -3.61 -2.86
N LEU A 172 -10.82 -3.55 -3.37
CA LEU A 172 -10.45 -2.87 -4.60
C LEU A 172 -10.04 -3.90 -5.63
N CYS A 173 -10.66 -3.84 -6.80
CA CYS A 173 -10.25 -4.57 -7.99
C CYS A 173 -9.49 -3.58 -8.88
N MET A 174 -8.38 -3.99 -9.45
CA MET A 174 -7.51 -3.09 -10.22
C MET A 174 -7.73 -3.21 -11.71
N ASN A 175 -7.06 -2.34 -12.45
CA ASN A 175 -6.85 -2.49 -13.87
C ASN A 175 -5.36 -2.78 -14.08
N THR A 176 -5.00 -3.30 -15.25
CA THR A 176 -3.60 -3.47 -15.67
C THR A 176 -2.82 -2.16 -15.81
N ASN A 177 -3.46 -1.00 -15.76
CA ASN A 177 -2.77 0.29 -15.68
C ASN A 177 -2.52 0.75 -14.22
N LEU A 178 -2.72 -0.14 -13.25
CA LEU A 178 -2.56 0.09 -11.81
C LEU A 178 -3.48 1.21 -11.27
N THR A 179 -4.70 1.31 -11.79
CA THR A 179 -5.78 2.14 -11.24
C THR A 179 -6.97 1.30 -10.79
N VAL A 180 -7.78 1.79 -9.85
CA VAL A 180 -8.97 1.05 -9.39
C VAL A 180 -9.98 0.88 -10.55
N ASN A 181 -10.43 -0.36 -10.77
CA ASN A 181 -11.45 -0.76 -11.74
C ASN A 181 -12.84 -0.76 -11.09
N SER A 182 -12.94 -1.42 -9.95
CA SER A 182 -14.15 -1.46 -9.14
C SER A 182 -13.83 -1.52 -7.66
N GLU A 183 -14.81 -1.12 -6.85
CA GLU A 183 -14.67 -0.99 -5.41
C GLU A 183 -15.93 -1.54 -4.71
N GLN A 184 -15.72 -2.22 -3.59
CA GLN A 184 -16.81 -2.65 -2.71
C GLN A 184 -16.53 -2.20 -1.28
N LYS A 185 -17.38 -1.30 -0.77
CA LYS A 185 -17.36 -0.89 0.64
C LYS A 185 -18.03 -1.96 1.51
N ILE A 186 -17.27 -2.50 2.46
CA ILE A 186 -17.76 -3.35 3.55
C ILE A 186 -17.83 -2.48 4.81
N SER A 187 -19.06 -2.17 5.20
CA SER A 187 -19.37 -1.40 6.39
C SER A 187 -20.69 -1.89 6.98
N ASP A 188 -20.96 -1.50 8.23
CA ASP A 188 -22.19 -1.79 8.97
C ASP A 188 -23.48 -1.39 8.21
N THR A 189 -23.37 -0.49 7.21
CA THR A 189 -24.50 0.08 6.47
C THR A 189 -24.64 -0.43 5.02
N LYS A 190 -23.60 -1.07 4.45
CA LYS A 190 -23.61 -1.51 3.04
C LYS A 190 -23.56 -3.03 2.84
N VAL A 191 -22.96 -3.77 3.77
CA VAL A 191 -22.97 -5.24 3.75
C VAL A 191 -23.10 -5.72 5.19
N SER A 192 -24.30 -6.17 5.57
CA SER A 192 -24.58 -6.63 6.94
C SER A 192 -23.80 -7.90 7.28
N PHE A 193 -23.03 -7.86 8.37
CA PHE A 193 -22.56 -9.07 9.06
C PHE A 193 -23.78 -9.75 9.72
N SER A 194 -24.52 -10.59 9.00
CA SER A 194 -25.43 -11.51 9.66
C SER A 194 -24.58 -12.60 10.32
N ALA A 195 -24.33 -12.46 11.63
CA ALA A 195 -23.80 -13.56 12.43
C ALA A 195 -24.74 -14.77 12.28
N VAL A 196 -24.18 -15.92 11.87
CA VAL A 196 -24.88 -17.21 11.88
C VAL A 196 -24.73 -17.84 13.26
#